data_AF-A0A7Y4XWZ7-F1
#
_entry.id   AF-A0A7Y4XWZ7-F1
#
_cell.length_a   1.000
_cell.length_b   1.000
_cell.length_c   1.000
_cell.angle_alpha   90.00
_cell.angle_beta   90.00
_cell.angle_gamma   90.00
#
_symmetry.space_group_name_H-M   'P 1'
#
loop_
_entity.id
_entity.type
_entity.pdbx_description
1 polymer ?
#
loop_
_entity_poly.entity_id
_entity_poly.type
_entity_poly.pdbx_seq_one_letter_code
_entity_poly.pdbx_strand_id
1 'polypeptide(L)'
;VYVFTDIDCGYCRKLHSEIDQYLAAGISVRYLFFPRAGKGSDSYNKAVSVWCAKDRAKALTLAKQDKEIEEKTCPNPIDKHMQLAQEFEVRGTPMIVSDKGAVFPGYIPAKQLAESLATPK
;
A
#
# COMPACT_ATOMS: atom_id res chain seq x y z
N VAL A 1 -5.53 -4.31 -8.82
CA VAL A 1 -5.85 -3.10 -8.01
C VAL A 1 -4.58 -2.40 -7.55
N TYR A 2 -4.66 -1.08 -7.44
CA TYR A 2 -3.63 -0.21 -6.88
C TYR A 2 -4.03 0.20 -5.46
N VAL A 3 -3.08 0.24 -4.53
CA VAL A 3 -3.38 0.51 -3.12
C VAL A 3 -2.42 1.55 -2.58
N PHE A 4 -2.94 2.74 -2.28
CA PHE A 4 -2.22 3.73 -1.48
C PHE A 4 -2.11 3.19 -0.05
N THR A 5 -0.89 2.99 0.43
CA THR A 5 -0.61 2.33 1.70
C THR A 5 0.42 3.11 2.51
N ASP A 6 0.24 3.09 3.82
CA ASP A 6 1.18 3.60 4.81
C ASP A 6 1.70 2.39 5.62
N ILE A 7 3.01 2.32 5.87
CA ILE A 7 3.62 1.21 6.61
C ILE A 7 3.11 1.18 8.05
N ASP A 8 2.92 2.35 8.66
CA ASP A 8 2.54 2.48 10.07
C ASP A 8 1.01 2.58 10.28
N CYS A 9 0.22 2.39 9.23
CA CYS A 9 -1.24 2.32 9.35
C CYS A 9 -1.71 0.91 9.72
N GLY A 10 -2.47 0.78 10.82
CA GLY A 10 -3.02 -0.49 11.30
C GLY A 10 -3.86 -1.24 10.26
N TYR A 11 -4.76 -0.56 9.56
CA TYR A 11 -5.56 -1.21 8.50
C TYR A 11 -4.72 -1.58 7.27
N CYS A 12 -3.65 -0.83 6.98
CA CYS A 12 -2.71 -1.19 5.92
C CYS A 12 -1.90 -2.45 6.27
N ARG A 13 -1.65 -2.69 7.55
CA ARG A 13 -1.00 -3.91 8.05
C ARG A 13 -1.97 -5.07 8.02
N LYS A 14 -3.22 -4.86 8.45
CA LYS A 14 -4.29 -5.85 8.35
C LYS A 14 -4.51 -6.33 6.90
N LEU A 15 -4.59 -5.40 5.95
CA LEU A 15 -4.71 -5.74 4.53
C LEU A 15 -3.54 -6.64 4.08
N HIS A 16 -2.32 -6.29 4.48
CA HIS A 16 -1.13 -7.03 4.07
C HIS A 16 -0.97 -8.37 4.80
N SER A 17 -1.41 -8.50 6.05
CA SER A 17 -1.42 -9.80 6.75
C SER A 17 -2.36 -10.81 6.10
N GLU A 18 -3.33 -10.33 5.32
CA GLU A 18 -4.28 -11.17 4.58
C GLU A 18 -3.93 -11.24 3.08
N ILE A 19 -2.73 -10.82 2.66
CA ILE A 19 -2.37 -10.68 1.24
C ILE A 19 -2.62 -11.95 0.42
N ASP A 20 -2.37 -13.13 1.00
CA ASP A 20 -2.60 -14.42 0.34
C ASP A 20 -4.08 -14.64 0.02
N GLN A 21 -5.01 -14.11 0.82
CA GLN A 21 -6.44 -14.20 0.54
C GLN A 21 -6.83 -13.35 -0.69
N TYR A 22 -6.21 -12.17 -0.86
CA TYR A 22 -6.41 -11.35 -2.06
C TYR A 22 -5.87 -12.07 -3.29
N LEU A 23 -4.67 -12.64 -3.21
CA LEU A 23 -4.05 -13.38 -4.30
C LEU A 23 -4.88 -14.62 -4.68
N ALA A 24 -5.36 -15.38 -3.69
CA ALA A 24 -6.24 -16.54 -3.92
C ALA A 24 -7.59 -16.17 -4.54
N ALA A 25 -8.10 -14.96 -4.28
CA ALA A 25 -9.28 -14.40 -4.92
C ALA A 25 -9.01 -13.84 -6.33
N GLY A 26 -7.80 -14.03 -6.88
CA GLY A 26 -7.40 -13.51 -8.19
C GLY A 26 -7.08 -12.01 -8.21
N ILE A 27 -6.95 -11.37 -7.03
CA ILE A 27 -6.71 -9.93 -6.91
C ILE A 27 -5.21 -9.68 -6.77
N SER A 28 -4.60 -9.15 -7.83
CA SER A 28 -3.23 -8.59 -7.74
C SER A 28 -3.24 -7.23 -7.07
N VAL A 29 -2.45 -7.09 -5.99
CA VAL A 29 -2.30 -5.85 -5.22
C VAL A 29 -0.98 -5.15 -5.59
N ARG A 30 -1.07 -3.89 -6.02
CA ARG A 30 0.08 -3.05 -6.37
C ARG A 30 0.15 -1.87 -5.41
N TYR A 31 1.14 -1.82 -4.54
CA TYR A 31 1.24 -0.78 -3.53
C TYR A 31 1.87 0.51 -4.07
N LEU A 32 1.27 1.64 -3.72
CA LEU A 32 1.85 2.98 -3.79
C LEU A 32 2.01 3.50 -2.37
N PHE A 33 3.17 4.01 -2.04
CA PHE A 33 3.42 4.48 -0.67
C PHE A 33 2.84 5.88 -0.46
N PHE A 34 2.07 6.02 0.62
CA PHE A 34 1.54 7.29 1.10
C PHE A 34 1.75 7.41 2.61
N PRO A 35 2.98 7.78 3.05
CA PRO A 35 3.26 8.06 4.45
C PRO A 35 2.45 9.27 4.91
N ARG A 36 1.42 9.05 5.74
CA ARG A 36 0.48 10.12 6.12
C ARG A 36 1.13 11.21 6.97
N ALA A 37 2.20 10.86 7.70
CA ALA A 37 3.00 11.79 8.49
C ALA A 37 3.93 12.68 7.63
N GLY A 38 3.97 12.46 6.30
CA GLY A 38 4.71 13.30 5.38
C GLY A 38 6.17 12.90 5.19
N LYS A 39 6.87 13.66 4.34
CA LYS A 39 8.28 13.44 4.00
C LYS A 39 9.18 13.63 5.22
N GLY A 40 10.16 12.74 5.39
CA GLY A 40 11.10 12.75 6.51
C GLY A 40 10.59 12.06 7.79
N SER A 41 9.34 11.62 7.83
CA SER A 41 8.82 10.80 8.94
C SER A 41 9.40 9.37 8.94
N ASP A 42 9.29 8.66 10.05
CA ASP A 42 9.72 7.26 10.16
C ASP A 42 9.05 6.36 9.11
N SER A 43 7.73 6.51 8.90
CA SER A 43 7.01 5.77 7.86
C SER A 43 7.55 6.08 6.45
N TYR A 44 7.92 7.34 6.19
CA TYR A 44 8.56 7.71 4.92
C TYR A 44 9.92 7.05 4.75
N ASN A 45 10.77 7.08 5.77
CA ASN A 45 12.11 6.48 5.72
C ASN A 45 12.04 4.95 5.57
N LYS A 46 11.08 4.30 6.26
CA LYS A 46 10.76 2.88 6.05
C LYS A 46 10.30 2.62 4.62
N ALA A 47 9.41 3.45 4.04
CA ALA A 47 8.93 3.29 2.68
C ALA A 47 10.05 3.41 1.63
N VAL A 48 10.98 4.35 1.83
CA VAL A 48 12.20 4.47 1.01
C VAL A 48 13.06 3.22 1.14
N SER A 49 13.32 2.76 2.36
CA SER A 49 14.14 1.57 2.62
C SER A 49 13.53 0.31 2.00
N VAL A 50 12.22 0.12 2.13
CA VAL A 50 11.47 -0.97 1.47
C VAL A 50 11.60 -0.88 -0.05
N TRP A 51 11.45 0.32 -0.62
CA TRP A 51 11.59 0.52 -2.07
C TRP A 51 12.99 0.20 -2.58
N CYS A 52 14.00 0.53 -1.78
CA CYS A 52 15.40 0.33 -2.12
C CYS A 52 15.95 -1.05 -1.75
N ALA A 53 15.13 -1.91 -1.14
CA ALA A 53 15.52 -3.28 -0.84
C ALA A 53 15.67 -4.13 -2.12
N LYS A 54 16.62 -5.07 -2.08
CA LYS A 54 16.81 -6.08 -3.14
C LYS A 54 15.55 -6.93 -3.34
N ASP A 55 14.92 -7.30 -2.24
CA ASP A 55 13.62 -7.97 -2.21
C ASP A 55 12.60 -7.04 -1.51
N ARG A 56 11.87 -6.29 -2.33
CA ARG A 56 10.87 -5.32 -1.86
C ARG A 56 9.69 -6.00 -1.18
N ALA A 57 9.29 -7.19 -1.63
CA ALA A 57 8.14 -7.90 -1.07
C ALA A 57 8.47 -8.34 0.36
N LYS A 58 9.62 -8.99 0.55
CA LYS A 58 10.10 -9.39 1.87
C LYS A 58 10.30 -8.18 2.79
N ALA A 59 10.93 -7.11 2.30
CA ALA A 59 11.14 -5.90 3.10
C ALA A 59 9.82 -5.24 3.52
N LEU A 60 8.83 -5.18 2.63
CA LEU A 60 7.50 -4.66 2.96
C LEU A 60 6.82 -5.48 4.05
N THR A 61 6.86 -6.80 3.94
CA THR A 61 6.27 -7.70 4.95
C THR A 61 6.93 -7.50 6.31
N LEU A 62 8.26 -7.43 6.37
CA LEU A 62 8.98 -7.16 7.62
C LEU A 62 8.59 -5.80 8.21
N ALA A 63 8.61 -4.75 7.39
CA ALA A 63 8.27 -3.39 7.84
C ALA A 63 6.84 -3.28 8.38
N LYS A 64 5.86 -3.93 7.74
CA LYS A 64 4.46 -3.96 8.20
C LYS A 64 4.25 -4.84 9.44
N GLN A 65 5.21 -5.70 9.78
CA GLN A 65 5.25 -6.51 11.00
C GLN A 65 5.99 -5.81 12.15
N ASP A 66 6.36 -4.53 12.01
CA ASP A 66 7.25 -3.82 12.95
C ASP A 66 8.63 -4.48 13.15
N LYS A 67 9.07 -5.29 12.19
CA LYS A 67 10.42 -5.83 12.23
C LYS A 67 11.40 -4.83 11.63
N GLU A 68 12.61 -4.82 12.18
CA GLU A 68 13.70 -4.02 11.65
C GLU A 68 14.01 -4.43 10.20
N ILE A 69 14.25 -3.41 9.38
CA ILE A 69 14.75 -3.53 8.02
C ILE A 69 16.00 -2.68 7.89
N GLU A 70 16.92 -3.11 7.05
CA GLU A 70 18.12 -2.33 6.76
C GLU A 70 17.74 -0.98 6.15
N GLU A 71 18.21 0.11 6.75
CA GLU A 71 18.00 1.46 6.22
C GLU A 71 18.75 1.63 4.89
N LYS A 72 18.02 2.02 3.85
CA LYS A 72 18.57 2.20 2.51
C LYS A 72 18.00 3.44 1.86
N THR A 73 18.83 4.04 1.00
CA THR A 73 18.40 5.10 0.09
C THR A 73 18.85 4.80 -1.33
N CYS A 74 18.01 5.19 -2.27
CA CYS A 74 18.21 5.02 -3.71
C CYS A 74 17.23 5.97 -4.42
N PRO A 75 17.40 6.22 -5.74
CA PRO A 75 16.36 6.86 -6.53
C PRO A 75 15.04 6.10 -6.38
N ASN A 76 14.02 6.78 -5.85
CA ASN A 76 12.74 6.18 -5.50
C ASN A 76 11.59 7.12 -5.89
N PRO A 77 10.38 6.58 -6.12
CA PRO A 77 9.22 7.37 -6.51
C PRO A 77 8.32 7.74 -5.32
N ILE A 78 8.78 7.67 -4.06
CA ILE A 78 7.89 7.86 -2.90
C ILE A 78 7.25 9.25 -2.91
N ASP A 79 8.03 10.30 -3.23
CA ASP A 79 7.49 11.65 -3.39
C ASP A 79 6.45 11.75 -4.52
N LYS A 80 6.67 11.02 -5.62
CA LYS A 80 5.72 10.96 -6.74
C LYS A 80 4.44 10.21 -6.36
N HIS A 81 4.54 9.13 -5.58
CA HIS A 81 3.38 8.44 -5.05
C HIS A 81 2.55 9.34 -4.13
N MET A 82 3.21 10.14 -3.29
CA MET A 82 2.54 11.09 -2.42
C MET A 82 1.86 12.21 -3.19
N GLN A 83 2.50 12.74 -4.25
CA GLN A 83 1.87 13.71 -5.15
C GLN A 83 0.63 13.12 -5.84
N LEU A 84 0.76 11.90 -6.40
CA LEU A 84 -0.37 11.22 -7.02
C LEU A 84 -1.52 10.97 -6.04
N ALA A 85 -1.20 10.64 -4.79
CA ALA A 85 -2.21 10.48 -3.74
C ALA A 85 -2.97 11.79 -3.46
N GLN A 86 -2.31 12.95 -3.56
CA GLN A 86 -2.99 14.25 -3.44
C GLN A 86 -3.92 14.51 -4.63
N GLU A 87 -3.49 14.19 -5.85
CA GLU A 87 -4.31 14.31 -7.08
C GLU A 87 -5.55 13.41 -7.03
N PHE A 88 -5.43 12.23 -6.41
CA PHE A 88 -6.54 11.30 -6.16
C PHE A 88 -7.34 11.63 -4.89
N GLU A 89 -7.07 12.76 -4.23
CA GLU A 89 -7.68 13.19 -2.97
C GLU A 89 -7.69 12.11 -1.88
N VAL A 90 -6.60 11.36 -1.75
CA VAL A 90 -6.46 10.31 -0.73
C VAL A 90 -6.49 10.94 0.66
N ARG A 91 -7.58 10.69 1.42
CA ARG A 91 -7.75 11.20 2.81
C ARG A 91 -7.33 10.22 3.89
N GLY A 92 -7.00 8.99 3.52
CA GLY A 92 -6.64 7.94 4.48
C GLY A 92 -6.10 6.70 3.78
N THR A 93 -5.48 5.81 4.56
CA THR A 93 -4.91 4.56 4.06
C THR A 93 -5.48 3.36 4.82
N PRO A 94 -5.69 2.20 4.17
CA PRO A 94 -5.47 1.99 2.74
C PRO A 94 -6.56 2.68 1.89
N MET A 95 -6.22 3.09 0.68
CA MET A 95 -7.20 3.45 -0.35
C MET A 95 -6.92 2.58 -1.57
N ILE A 96 -7.94 1.88 -2.04
CA ILE A 96 -7.84 0.92 -3.14
C ILE A 96 -8.46 1.55 -4.38
N VAL A 97 -7.76 1.45 -5.51
CA VAL A 97 -8.21 1.90 -6.83
C VAL A 97 -8.21 0.71 -7.78
N SER A 98 -9.35 0.42 -8.39
CA SER A 98 -9.45 -0.63 -9.41
C SER A 98 -8.84 -0.19 -10.73
N ASP A 99 -8.57 -1.14 -11.62
CA ASP A 99 -8.03 -0.83 -12.95
C ASP A 99 -9.04 -0.07 -13.83
N LYS A 100 -10.33 -0.07 -13.45
CA LYS A 100 -11.40 0.72 -14.08
C LYS A 100 -11.60 2.10 -13.44
N GLY A 101 -10.74 2.49 -12.49
CA GLY A 101 -10.80 3.79 -11.82
C GLY A 101 -11.78 3.86 -10.63
N ALA A 102 -12.53 2.79 -10.33
CA ALA A 102 -13.39 2.77 -9.13
C ALA A 102 -12.52 2.86 -7.86
N VAL A 103 -12.90 3.77 -6.96
CA VAL A 103 -12.21 4.04 -5.70
C VAL A 103 -12.95 3.38 -4.54
N PHE A 104 -12.20 2.70 -3.68
CA PHE A 104 -12.66 2.05 -2.48
C PHE A 104 -11.86 2.58 -1.28
N PRO A 105 -12.44 3.47 -0.47
CA PRO A 105 -11.75 4.00 0.70
C PRO A 105 -11.69 2.95 1.81
N GLY A 106 -10.54 2.85 2.47
CA GLY A 106 -10.35 1.98 3.62
C GLY A 106 -10.04 0.52 3.27
N TYR A 107 -9.95 -0.28 4.33
CA TYR A 107 -9.74 -1.71 4.23
C TYR A 107 -11.04 -2.42 3.82
N ILE A 108 -10.93 -3.35 2.88
CA ILE A 108 -12.03 -4.22 2.45
C ILE A 108 -11.50 -5.66 2.39
N PRO A 109 -12.10 -6.63 3.11
CA PRO A 109 -11.70 -8.03 3.04
C PRO A 109 -11.68 -8.56 1.60
N ALA A 110 -10.78 -9.50 1.31
CA ALA A 110 -10.56 -10.02 -0.05
C ALA A 110 -11.83 -10.48 -0.77
N LYS A 111 -12.69 -11.24 -0.08
CA LYS A 111 -13.97 -11.73 -0.63
C LYS A 111 -14.90 -10.58 -1.06
N GLN A 112 -15.10 -9.61 -0.17
CA GLN A 112 -15.96 -8.46 -0.44
C GLN A 112 -15.40 -7.57 -1.56
N LEU A 113 -14.07 -7.43 -1.63
CA LEU A 113 -13.42 -6.70 -2.71
C LEU A 113 -13.62 -7.43 -4.05
N ALA A 114 -13.48 -8.76 -4.09
CA ALA A 114 -13.71 -9.55 -5.30
C ALA A 114 -15.15 -9.38 -5.84
N GLU A 115 -16.15 -9.46 -4.96
CA GLU A 115 -17.56 -9.21 -5.30
C GLU A 115 -17.78 -7.80 -5.88
N SER A 116 -17.14 -6.80 -5.24
CA SER A 116 -17.21 -5.40 -5.69
C SER A 116 -16.55 -5.17 -7.05
N LEU A 117 -15.47 -5.90 -7.36
CA LEU A 117 -14.76 -5.80 -8.63
C LEU A 117 -15.48 -6.54 -9.77
N ALA A 118 -16.23 -7.60 -9.46
CA ALA A 118 -17.02 -8.36 -10.43
C ALA A 118 -18.27 -7.62 -10.90
N THR A 119 -18.77 -6.67 -10.10
CA THR A 119 -19.97 -5.89 -10.43
C THR A 119 -19.57 -4.69 -11.31
N PRO A 120 -20.11 -4.56 -12.53
CA PRO A 120 -19.92 -3.35 -13.31
C PRO A 120 -20.60 -2.17 -12.60
N LYS A 121 -19.83 -1.12 -12.30
CA LYS A 121 -20.35 0.20 -11.96
C LYS A 121 -20.35 1.07 -13.20
#